data_AF-A0A1M5S6Q8-F1
#
_entry.id   AF-A0A1M5S6Q8-F1
#
_cell.length_a   1.000
_cell.length_b   1.000
_cell.length_c   1.000
_cell.angle_alpha   90.00
_cell.angle_beta   90.00
_cell.angle_gamma   90.00
#
_symmetry.space_group_name_H-M   'P 1'
#
loop_
_entity.id
_entity.type
_entity.pdbx_description
1 polymer ?
#
loop_
_entity_poly.entity_id
_entity_poly.type
_entity_poly.pdbx_seq_one_letter_code
_entity_poly.pdbx_strand_id
1 'polypeptide(L)'
;MSGTGKTRERIKAKAWMVLNRIRQVDIQKALDFTHDTQVTETLRGIRNNRAVLQYLLDAGCPADYLHLPEDMKQPTERTAQ
;
A
#
# COMPACT_ATOMS: atom_id res chain seq x y z
N MET A 1 0.36 -4.57 -25.33
CA MET A 1 1.11 -4.86 -24.07
C MET A 1 1.22 -3.58 -23.26
N SER A 2 0.27 -3.31 -22.35
CA SER A 2 0.22 -2.07 -21.57
C SER A 2 0.63 -2.36 -20.11
N GLY A 3 1.93 -2.37 -19.83
CA GLY A 3 2.50 -2.79 -18.54
C GLY A 3 3.43 -1.80 -17.84
N THR A 4 3.54 -0.56 -18.35
CA THR A 4 4.60 0.39 -17.94
C THR A 4 4.25 1.31 -16.78
N GLY A 5 2.96 1.60 -16.51
CA GLY A 5 2.52 2.40 -15.36
C GLY A 5 2.72 1.63 -14.05
N LYS A 6 2.04 0.48 -13.93
CA LYS A 6 1.94 -0.30 -12.69
C LYS A 6 3.27 -0.63 -12.01
N THR A 7 4.35 -0.80 -12.77
CA THR A 7 5.67 -1.14 -12.22
C THR A 7 6.35 0.05 -11.55
N ARG A 8 6.15 1.27 -12.06
CA ARG A 8 6.80 2.49 -11.54
C ARG A 8 6.25 2.88 -10.17
N GLU A 9 4.94 2.84 -10.01
CA GLU A 9 4.26 3.16 -8.74
C GLU A 9 4.59 2.13 -7.65
N ARG A 10 4.70 0.84 -7.99
CA ARG A 10 5.20 -0.21 -7.07
C ARG A 10 6.62 0.06 -6.57
N ILE A 11 7.50 0.53 -7.45
CA ILE A 11 8.85 0.93 -7.06
C ILE A 11 8.80 2.14 -6.12
N LYS A 12 7.91 3.10 -6.36
CA LYS A 12 7.71 4.27 -5.48
C LYS A 12 7.21 3.88 -4.09
N ALA A 13 6.24 2.97 -3.98
CA ALA A 13 5.76 2.48 -2.68
C ALA A 13 6.90 1.83 -1.87
N LYS A 14 7.69 0.97 -2.53
CA LYS A 14 8.84 0.32 -1.90
C LYS A 14 9.94 1.32 -1.52
N ALA A 15 10.21 2.32 -2.36
CA ALA A 15 11.15 3.39 -2.07
C ALA A 15 10.68 4.25 -0.88
N TRP A 16 9.40 4.61 -0.83
CA TRP A 16 8.80 5.35 0.29
C TRP A 16 8.94 4.59 1.60
N MET A 17 8.69 3.27 1.61
CA MET A 17 8.89 2.43 2.80
C MET A 17 10.34 2.48 3.30
N VAL A 18 11.32 2.38 2.39
CA VAL A 18 12.75 2.46 2.74
C VAL A 18 13.10 3.83 3.33
N LEU A 19 12.61 4.92 2.72
CA LEU A 19 12.84 6.29 3.19
C LEU A 19 12.23 6.53 4.58
N ASN A 20 11.08 5.93 4.88
CA ASN A 20 10.40 6.05 6.17
C ASN A 20 10.79 4.97 7.19
N ARG A 21 11.84 4.17 6.90
CA ARG A 21 12.31 3.07 7.76
C ARG A 21 11.26 2.01 8.11
N ILE A 22 10.23 1.87 7.26
CA ILE A 22 9.18 0.86 7.44
C ILE A 22 9.61 -0.40 6.69
N ARG A 23 9.81 -1.51 7.41
CA ARG A 23 10.08 -2.81 6.78
C ARG A 23 8.81 -3.63 6.68
N GLN A 24 8.79 -4.55 5.72
CA GLN A 24 7.66 -5.46 5.53
C GLN A 24 7.37 -6.31 6.78
N VAL A 25 8.43 -6.70 7.51
CA VAL A 25 8.31 -7.43 8.80
C VAL A 25 7.66 -6.59 9.91
N ASP A 26 7.83 -5.26 9.88
CA ASP A 26 7.21 -4.38 10.88
C ASP A 26 5.70 -4.29 10.61
N ILE A 27 5.30 -4.20 9.33
CA ILE A 27 3.89 -4.26 8.90
C ILE A 27 3.27 -5.61 9.23
N GLN A 28 3.99 -6.71 8.93
CA GLN A 28 3.56 -8.07 9.25
C GLN A 28 3.25 -8.20 10.75
N LYS A 29 4.15 -7.73 11.61
CA LYS A 29 3.97 -7.77 13.08
C LYS A 29 2.83 -6.88 13.54
N ALA A 30 2.71 -5.68 12.96
CA ALA A 30 1.64 -4.75 13.32
C ALA A 30 0.24 -5.28 12.95
N LEU A 31 0.13 -6.08 11.89
CA LEU A 31 -1.12 -6.66 11.40
C LEU A 31 -1.33 -8.12 11.83
N ASP A 32 -0.46 -8.66 12.69
CA ASP A 32 -0.48 -10.05 13.16
C ASP A 32 -0.53 -11.09 12.03
N PHE A 33 0.17 -10.83 10.94
CA PHE A 33 0.22 -11.77 9.82
C PHE A 33 1.20 -12.91 10.08
N THR A 34 0.78 -14.11 9.69
CA THR A 34 1.63 -15.31 9.78
C THR A 34 2.87 -15.21 8.88
N HIS A 35 2.76 -14.55 7.73
CA HIS A 35 3.84 -14.43 6.75
C HIS A 35 3.94 -13.03 6.14
N ASP A 36 5.16 -12.56 5.89
CA ASP A 36 5.42 -11.30 5.17
C ASP A 36 5.01 -11.37 3.69
N THR A 37 4.80 -12.59 3.16
CA THR A 37 4.33 -12.83 1.79
C THR A 37 3.06 -12.05 1.49
N GLN A 38 2.13 -11.93 2.43
CA GLN A 38 0.91 -11.13 2.30
C GLN A 38 1.21 -9.67 1.96
N VAL A 39 2.21 -9.09 2.65
CA VAL A 39 2.65 -7.71 2.45
C VAL A 39 3.38 -7.58 1.11
N THR A 40 4.25 -8.54 0.79
CA THR A 40 5.00 -8.58 -0.47
C THR A 40 4.07 -8.70 -1.69
N GLU A 41 3.07 -9.59 -1.65
CA GLU A 41 2.07 -9.75 -2.70
C GLU A 41 1.23 -8.48 -2.88
N THR A 42 0.98 -7.76 -1.79
CA THR A 42 0.26 -6.48 -1.83
C THR A 42 1.06 -5.38 -2.47
N LEU A 43 2.33 -5.22 -2.09
CA LEU A 43 3.25 -4.26 -2.71
C LEU A 43 3.54 -4.60 -4.18
N ARG A 44 3.45 -5.90 -4.55
CA ARG A 44 3.57 -6.35 -5.94
C ARG A 44 2.27 -6.18 -6.72
N GLY A 45 1.15 -5.85 -6.07
CA GLY A 45 -0.17 -5.75 -6.71
C GLY A 45 -0.71 -7.10 -7.20
N ILE A 46 -0.21 -8.21 -6.65
CA ILE A 46 -0.73 -9.57 -6.88
C ILE A 46 -2.01 -9.76 -6.07
N ARG A 47 -2.03 -9.19 -4.86
CA ARG A 47 -3.15 -9.24 -3.92
C ARG A 47 -3.51 -7.85 -3.45
N ASN A 48 -4.80 -7.54 -3.33
CA ASN A 48 -5.24 -6.29 -2.70
C ASN A 48 -5.59 -6.57 -1.24
N ASN A 49 -4.60 -6.48 -0.34
CA ASN A 49 -4.86 -6.61 1.09
C ASN A 49 -5.20 -5.25 1.68
N ARG A 50 -6.49 -5.03 1.99
CA ARG A 50 -6.99 -3.75 2.54
C ARG A 50 -6.27 -3.35 3.84
N ALA A 51 -5.93 -4.31 4.71
CA ALA A 51 -5.25 -3.99 5.98
C ALA A 51 -3.82 -3.46 5.75
N VAL A 52 -3.08 -4.04 4.80
CA VAL A 52 -1.73 -3.53 4.43
C VAL A 52 -1.83 -2.17 3.79
N LEU A 53 -2.76 -1.99 2.85
CA LEU A 53 -2.95 -0.71 2.17
C LEU A 53 -3.38 0.37 3.16
N GLN A 54 -4.29 0.07 4.08
CA GLN A 54 -4.73 0.98 5.12
C GLN A 54 -3.60 1.33 6.09
N TYR A 55 -2.79 0.35 6.51
CA TYR A 55 -1.62 0.60 7.35
C TYR A 55 -0.62 1.55 6.67
N LEU A 56 -0.36 1.35 5.38
CA LEU A 56 0.52 2.22 4.61
C LEU A 56 -0.07 3.62 4.45
N LEU A 57 -1.38 3.75 4.24
CA LEU A 57 -2.06 5.05 4.20
C LEU A 57 -1.98 5.79 5.54
N ASP A 58 -2.26 5.09 6.64
CA ASP A 58 -2.21 5.63 7.99
C ASP A 58 -0.78 6.08 8.37
N ALA A 59 0.23 5.32 7.92
CA ALA A 59 1.63 5.70 8.04
C ALA A 59 2.05 6.89 7.14
N GLY A 60 1.16 7.40 6.27
CA GLY A 60 1.41 8.56 5.40
C GLY A 60 1.92 8.22 4.00
N CYS A 61 1.80 6.98 3.55
CA CYS A 61 2.17 6.60 2.18
C CYS A 61 1.16 7.18 1.18
N PRO A 62 1.60 7.87 0.13
CA PRO A 62 0.71 8.39 -0.90
C PRO A 62 -0.12 7.29 -1.57
N ALA A 63 -1.44 7.51 -1.66
CA ALA A 63 -2.38 6.60 -2.33
C ALA A 63 -2.00 6.31 -3.79
N ASP A 64 -1.42 7.29 -4.49
CA ASP A 64 -0.89 7.15 -5.85
C ASP A 64 0.21 6.08 -5.97
N TYR A 65 0.95 5.82 -4.89
CA TYR A 65 1.99 4.77 -4.90
C TYR A 65 1.38 3.39 -4.66
N LEU A 66 0.28 3.34 -3.91
CA LEU A 66 -0.34 2.12 -3.41
C LEU A 66 -1.31 1.46 -4.40
N HIS A 67 -1.54 2.05 -5.58
CA HIS A 67 -2.50 1.53 -6.56
C HIS A 67 -3.79 1.03 -5.92
N LEU A 68 -4.35 1.87 -5.03
CA LEU A 68 -5.54 1.49 -4.29
C LEU A 68 -6.62 0.99 -5.27
N PRO A 69 -7.29 -0.14 -4.98
CA PRO A 69 -8.45 -0.55 -5.76
C PRO A 69 -9.48 0.59 -5.73
N GLU A 70 -10.28 0.73 -6.79
CA GLU A 70 -11.24 1.83 -6.94
C GLU A 70 -12.22 1.93 -5.76
N ASP A 71 -12.51 0.79 -5.14
CA ASP A 71 -13.30 0.67 -3.92
C ASP A 71 -12.65 1.33 -2.67
N MET A 72 -11.31 1.45 -2.62
CA MET A 72 -10.58 2.19 -1.59
C MET A 72 -10.26 3.64 -1.99
N LYS A 73 -10.58 4.04 -3.23
CA LYS A 73 -10.38 5.41 -3.72
C LYS A 73 -11.55 6.34 -3.41
N GLN A 74 -12.52 5.89 -2.61
CA GLN A 74 -13.71 6.68 -2.31
C GLN A 74 -13.44 7.85 -1.35
N PRO A 75 -14.22 8.94 -1.50
CA PRO A 75 -13.69 10.29 -1.50
C PRO A 75 -13.51 10.83 -0.08
N THR A 76 -12.50 11.68 0.05
CA THR A 76 -12.51 12.77 1.03
C THR A 76 -13.65 13.74 0.71
N GLU A 77 -14.89 13.32 0.96
CA GLU A 77 -16.02 14.22 1.10
C GLU A 77 -16.67 13.94 2.46
N ARG A 78 -16.05 14.52 3.49
CA ARG A 78 -16.75 14.89 4.73
C ARG A 78 -15.98 16.02 5.40
N THR A 79 -16.32 17.24 5.01
CA THR A 79 -16.78 18.20 6.01
C THR A 79 -17.97 18.94 5.42
N ALA A 80 -19.14 18.58 5.94
CA ALA A 80 -20.35 19.37 5.83
C ALA A 80 -20.34 20.45 6.92
N GLN A 81 -21.05 21.54 6.61
CA GLN A 81 -21.48 22.68 7.43
C GLN A 81 -20.63 23.95 7.34
#